data_AF-A0A932DL44-F1
#
_entry.id   AF-A0A932DL44-F1
#
_cell.length_a   1.000
_cell.length_b   1.000
_cell.length_c   1.000
_cell.angle_alpha   90.00
_cell.angle_beta   90.00
_cell.angle_gamma   90.00
#
_symmetry.space_group_name_H-M   'P 1'
#
loop_
_entity.id
_entity.type
_entity.pdbx_description
1 polymer ?
#
loop_
_entity_poly.entity_id
_entity_poly.type
_entity_poly.pdbx_seq_one_letter_code
_entity_poly.pdbx_strand_id
1 'polypeptide(L)'
;MTVDSGQSDALDRVLAAQPAAVILDASDAGEATPHCTVDRLLRSLPSLKIIRLDPQHSTVQVVTSEQRPAGEVSDLIKVIQPAG
;
A
#
# COMPACT_ATOMS: atom_id res chain seq x y z
N MET A 1 -11.51 1.05 6.01
CA MET A 1 -11.03 0.92 7.41
C MET A 1 -9.75 1.69 7.52
N THR A 2 -9.53 2.42 8.61
CA THR A 2 -8.27 3.12 8.88
C THR A 2 -7.56 2.42 10.03
N VAL A 3 -6.26 2.20 9.88
CA VAL A 3 -5.40 1.57 10.88
C VAL A 3 -4.21 2.49 11.13
N ASP A 4 -3.92 2.75 12.39
CA ASP A 4 -2.70 3.46 12.79
C ASP A 4 -1.53 2.47 12.74
N SER A 5 -0.54 2.76 11.89
CA SER A 5 0.60 1.87 11.64
C SER A 5 1.60 1.80 12.80
N GLY A 6 1.54 2.76 13.75
CA GLY A 6 2.38 2.77 14.95
C GLY A 6 1.92 1.83 16.05
N GLN A 7 0.70 1.31 15.97
CA GLN A 7 0.16 0.37 16.94
C GLN A 7 0.74 -1.03 16.77
N SER A 8 1.01 -1.70 17.90
CA SER A 8 1.63 -3.03 17.90
C SER A 8 0.80 -4.12 17.22
N ASP A 9 -0.52 -3.95 17.12
CA ASP A 9 -1.49 -4.86 16.51
C ASP A 9 -1.90 -4.43 15.09
N ALA A 10 -1.25 -3.41 14.52
CA ALA A 10 -1.62 -2.84 13.23
C ALA A 10 -1.61 -3.88 12.11
N LEU A 11 -0.56 -4.72 12.06
CA LEU A 11 -0.46 -5.79 11.07
C LEU A 11 -1.61 -6.79 11.22
N ASP A 12 -1.86 -7.30 12.42
CA ASP A 12 -2.92 -8.29 12.67
C ASP A 12 -4.30 -7.76 12.26
N ARG A 13 -4.57 -6.48 12.54
CA ARG A 13 -5.81 -5.82 12.12
C ARG A 13 -5.94 -5.70 10.61
N VAL A 14 -4.85 -5.41 9.91
CA VAL A 14 -4.84 -5.36 8.44
C VAL A 14 -5.02 -6.76 7.86
N LEU A 15 -4.33 -7.78 8.38
CA LEU A 15 -4.45 -9.16 7.92
C LEU A 15 -5.86 -9.71 8.14
N ALA A 16 -6.46 -9.42 9.29
CA ALA A 16 -7.83 -9.83 9.61
C ALA A 16 -8.86 -9.22 8.65
N ALA A 17 -8.59 -8.02 8.12
CA ALA A 17 -9.46 -7.36 7.15
C ALA A 17 -9.31 -7.89 5.72
N GLN A 18 -8.27 -8.69 5.43
CA GLN A 18 -7.92 -9.20 4.09
C GLN A 18 -8.14 -8.18 2.95
N PRO A 19 -7.52 -6.99 3.02
CA PRO A 19 -7.76 -5.96 2.03
C PRO A 19 -7.19 -6.33 0.66
N ALA A 20 -7.89 -5.92 -0.41
CA ALA A 20 -7.36 -5.97 -1.77
C ALA A 20 -6.35 -4.83 -2.04
N ALA A 21 -6.44 -3.72 -1.30
CA ALA A 21 -5.55 -2.58 -1.40
C ALA A 21 -5.38 -1.86 -0.06
N VAL A 22 -4.20 -1.30 0.18
CA VAL A 22 -3.88 -0.42 1.32
C VAL A 22 -3.34 0.89 0.78
N ILE A 23 -3.77 2.00 1.36
CA ILE A 23 -3.25 3.33 1.08
C ILE A 23 -2.32 3.73 2.22
N LEU A 24 -1.10 4.15 1.88
CA LEU A 24 -0.10 4.64 2.81
C LEU A 24 0.19 6.10 2.50
N ASP A 25 0.33 6.93 3.52
CA ASP A 25 0.91 8.26 3.35
C ASP A 25 2.42 8.08 3.17
N ALA A 26 2.96 8.58 2.06
CA ALA A 26 4.38 8.52 1.74
C ALA A 26 5.20 9.57 2.50
N SER A 27 4.54 10.59 3.07
CA SER A 27 5.14 11.58 3.97
C SER A 27 5.35 10.99 5.36
N ASP A 28 4.53 10.02 5.72
CA ASP A 28 4.77 9.22 6.91
C ASP A 28 6.00 8.36 6.61
N ALA A 29 6.97 8.37 7.52
CA ALA A 29 8.18 7.56 7.40
C ALA A 29 7.85 6.06 7.62
N GLY A 30 6.71 5.58 7.13
CA GLY A 30 6.12 4.25 7.31
C GLY A 30 6.93 3.09 6.73
N GLU A 31 8.10 3.36 6.13
CA GLU A 31 9.15 2.35 5.99
C GLU A 31 9.81 1.99 7.33
N ALA A 32 9.59 2.80 8.38
CA ALA A 32 10.20 2.68 9.71
C ALA A 32 9.20 2.37 10.85
N THR A 33 7.89 2.16 10.58
CA THR A 33 6.98 1.68 11.63
C THR A 33 7.20 0.17 11.85
N PRO A 34 7.77 -0.24 13.00
CA PRO A 34 8.29 -1.60 13.19
C PRO A 34 7.17 -2.66 13.21
N HIS A 35 5.93 -2.24 13.42
CA HIS A 35 4.78 -3.11 13.61
C HIS A 35 4.00 -3.43 12.32
N CYS A 36 4.16 -2.64 11.25
CA CYS A 36 3.39 -2.80 10.01
C CYS A 36 4.17 -2.36 8.75
N THR A 37 5.37 -2.94 8.56
CA THR A 37 6.21 -2.63 7.39
C THR A 37 5.59 -3.12 6.08
N VAL A 38 5.84 -2.40 4.98
CA VAL A 38 5.45 -2.77 3.61
C VAL A 38 5.85 -4.21 3.24
N ASP A 39 7.09 -4.59 3.56
CA ASP A 39 7.59 -5.94 3.28
C ASP A 39 6.76 -7.04 3.98
N ARG A 40 6.44 -6.86 5.27
CA ARG A 40 5.57 -7.81 6.01
C ARG A 40 4.18 -7.89 5.41
N LEU A 41 3.61 -6.77 4.97
CA LEU A 41 2.31 -6.74 4.31
C LEU A 41 2.33 -7.52 2.99
N LEU A 42 3.33 -7.31 2.14
CA LEU A 42 3.47 -8.00 0.86
C LEU A 42 3.77 -9.50 1.03
N ARG A 43 4.54 -9.89 2.06
CA ARG A 43 4.78 -11.30 2.38
C ARG A 43 3.52 -12.01 2.88
N SER A 44 2.70 -11.33 3.67
CA SER A 44 1.50 -11.91 4.30
C SER A 44 0.28 -11.87 3.38
N LEU A 45 0.21 -10.88 2.50
CA LEU A 45 -0.84 -10.66 1.51
C LEU A 45 -0.19 -10.50 0.13
N PRO A 46 0.20 -11.60 -0.55
CA PRO A 46 0.92 -11.53 -1.82
C PRO A 46 0.12 -10.87 -2.94
N SER A 47 -1.22 -10.93 -2.85
CA SER A 47 -2.14 -10.24 -3.75
C SER A 47 -2.50 -8.83 -3.28
N LEU A 48 -1.79 -8.22 -2.33
CA LEU A 48 -2.09 -6.85 -1.88
C LEU A 48 -1.58 -5.81 -2.89
N LYS A 49 -2.38 -4.77 -3.12
CA LYS A 49 -1.95 -3.53 -3.78
C LYS A 49 -1.60 -2.49 -2.72
N ILE A 50 -0.44 -1.85 -2.81
CA ILE A 50 -0.09 -0.74 -1.91
C ILE A 50 -0.05 0.53 -2.74
N ILE A 51 -0.79 1.55 -2.30
CA ILE A 51 -0.87 2.86 -2.94
C ILE A 51 -0.24 3.86 -1.97
N ARG A 52 0.95 4.35 -2.29
CA ARG A 52 1.62 5.42 -1.53
C ARG A 52 1.18 6.78 -2.10
N LEU A 53 0.64 7.64 -1.25
CA LEU A 53 0.27 9.01 -1.59
C LEU A 53 1.28 9.96 -0.97
N ASP A 54 1.98 10.74 -1.79
CA ASP A 54 2.85 11.82 -1.33
C ASP A 54 2.11 13.17 -1.52
N PRO A 55 1.42 13.68 -0.48
CA PRO A 55 0.76 14.98 -0.54
C PRO A 55 1.74 16.14 -0.70
N GLN A 56 3.02 16.01 -0.34
CA GLN A 56 4.01 17.08 -0.48
C GLN A 56 4.45 17.25 -1.93
N HIS A 57 4.59 16.15 -2.65
CA HIS A 57 5.01 16.15 -4.06
C HIS A 57 3.87 15.88 -5.05
N SER A 58 2.62 15.86 -4.58
CA SER A 58 1.42 15.54 -5.39
C SER A 58 1.61 14.31 -6.27
N THR A 59 2.29 13.29 -5.74
CA THR A 59 2.66 12.07 -6.48
C THR A 59 2.00 10.85 -5.86
N VAL A 60 1.59 9.93 -6.73
CA VAL A 60 1.04 8.62 -6.33
C VAL A 60 1.99 7.54 -6.82
N GLN A 61 2.46 6.70 -5.90
CA GLN A 61 3.29 5.55 -6.23
C GLN A 61 2.51 4.28 -5.92
N VAL A 62 2.50 3.34 -6.85
CA VAL A 62 1.85 2.04 -6.65
C VAL A 62 2.93 0.98 -6.47
N VAL A 63 2.92 0.33 -5.31
CA VAL A 63 3.83 -0.75 -4.96
C VAL A 63 3.05 -2.06 -4.97
N THR A 64 3.51 -3.01 -5.76
CA THR A 64 2.94 -4.36 -5.85
C THR A 64 4.02 -5.39 -5.60
N SER A 65 3.64 -6.55 -5.06
CA SER A 65 4.53 -7.70 -4.99
C SER A 65 5.01 -8.09 -6.39
N GLU A 66 6.30 -8.45 -6.54
CA GLU A 66 6.90 -8.93 -7.81
C GLU A 66 6.23 -10.19 -8.36
N GLN A 67 5.36 -10.83 -7.56
CA GLN A 67 4.53 -11.96 -7.99
C GLN A 67 3.38 -11.55 -8.92
N ARG A 68 3.21 -10.26 -9.23
CA ARG A 68 2.20 -9.79 -10.19
C ARG A 68 2.78 -9.64 -11.61
N PRO A 69 2.10 -10.17 -12.64
CA PRO A 69 2.49 -9.92 -14.02
C PRO A 69 2.30 -8.43 -14.36
N ALA A 70 3.22 -7.90 -15.17
CA ALA A 70 3.32 -6.48 -15.55
C ALA A 70 2.01 -5.85 -16.10
N GLY A 71 1.06 -6.65 -16.57
CA GLY A 71 -0.23 -6.18 -17.09
C GLY A 71 -1.14 -5.52 -16.05
N GLU A 72 -1.07 -5.90 -14.78
CA GLU A 72 -1.94 -5.33 -13.74
C GLU A 72 -1.52 -3.92 -13.28
N VAL A 73 -0.26 -3.53 -13.51
CA VAL A 73 0.25 -2.19 -13.17
C VAL A 73 -0.33 -1.14 -14.13
N SER A 74 -0.53 -1.48 -15.40
CA SER A 74 -1.11 -0.58 -16.40
C SER A 74 -2.57 -0.18 -16.11
N ASP A 75 -3.34 -1.04 -15.47
CA ASP A 75 -4.73 -0.72 -15.09
C ASP A 75 -4.83 0.27 -13.93
N LEU A 76 -3.79 0.36 -13.09
CA LEU A 76 -3.73 1.32 -11.98
C LEU A 76 -3.36 2.73 -12.44
N ILE A 77 -2.49 2.87 -13.46
CA ILE A 77 -2.17 4.17 -14.04
C ILE A 77 -3.43 4.83 -14.62
N LYS A 78 -4.35 4.04 -15.18
CA LYS A 78 -5.65 4.52 -15.69
C LYS A 78 -6.62 5.01 -14.62
N VAL A 79 -6.46 4.59 -13.36
CA VAL A 79 -7.30 5.05 -12.23
C VAL A 79 -6.78 6.36 -11.64
N ILE A 80 -5.47 6.60 -11.74
CA ILE A 80 -4.79 7.76 -11.16
C ILE A 80 -4.72 8.93 -12.16
N GLN A 81 -4.61 8.63 -13.46
CA GLN A 81 -4.71 9.67 -14.48
C GLN A 81 -6.19 9.99 -14.74
N PRO A 82 -6.68 11.22 -14.46
CA PRO A 82 -7.94 11.64 -15.06
C PRO A 82 -7.79 11.60 -16.58
N ALA A 83 -8.83 11.20 -17.29
CA ALA A 83 -8.87 11.37 -18.74
C ALA A 83 -8.80 12.88 -19.05
N GLY A 84 -7.63 13.35 -19.50
CA GLY A 84 -7.38 14.75 -19.83
C GLY A 84 -5.90 15.07 -19.96
#